data_AF-A0A225AXD1-F1
#
_entry.id   AF-A0A225AXD1-F1
#
_cell.length_a   1.000
_cell.length_b   1.000
_cell.length_c   1.000
_cell.angle_alpha   90.00
_cell.angle_beta   90.00
_cell.angle_gamma   90.00
#
_symmetry.space_group_name_H-M   'P 1'
#
loop_
_entity.id
_entity.type
_entity.pdbx_description
1 polymer ?
#
loop_
_entity_poly.entity_id
_entity_poly.type
_entity_poly.pdbx_seq_one_letter_code
_entity_poly.pdbx_strand_id
1 'polypeptide(L)'
;MFVISRSRVDTGSALEEHVDMVGTVGNIYSVTISLQPSCTCPDALKGNQCKHIIYVLVNVLKVREDLRYQLAFLSSELQEIFDNAPLETKDDASFSSSDKESDGKRKPIDGECAICYMEFQPETEKIIWCETSCGNNIHKACFDQWAASSRENGVRCVYCRAEWPTTNPRDLDMKSLMGNAEYSEDGYLNVANAVGLSGERDYSTYNRFWRRRHFGRGYGSYYGYDDEYDY
;
A
#
# COMPACT_ATOMS: atom_id res chain seq x y z
N MET A 1 3.63 0.91 -1.13
CA MET A 1 2.91 2.15 -1.46
C MET A 1 1.65 2.14 -0.62
N PHE A 2 1.31 3.24 0.01
CA PHE A 2 0.09 3.37 0.81
C PHE A 2 -0.43 4.80 0.70
N VAL A 3 -1.73 4.97 0.91
CA VAL A 3 -2.41 6.27 0.85
C VAL A 3 -2.29 6.96 2.20
N ILE A 4 -1.97 8.24 2.19
CA ILE A 4 -1.88 9.10 3.39
C ILE A 4 -2.99 10.15 3.45
N SER A 5 -3.54 10.51 2.29
CA SER A 5 -4.64 11.46 2.21
C SER A 5 -5.48 11.17 0.97
N ARG A 6 -6.76 11.48 1.08
CA ARG A 6 -7.73 11.32 -0.01
C ARG A 6 -8.81 12.38 0.14
N SER A 7 -9.08 13.11 -0.92
CA SER A 7 -10.14 14.11 -0.96
C SER A 7 -10.81 14.15 -2.32
N ARG A 8 -12.13 14.34 -2.32
CA ARG A 8 -12.92 14.50 -3.53
C ARG A 8 -13.38 15.94 -3.63
N VAL A 9 -13.23 16.52 -4.82
CA VAL A 9 -13.71 17.85 -5.16
C VAL A 9 -14.78 17.68 -6.24
N ASP A 10 -16.02 17.98 -5.88
CA ASP A 10 -17.15 18.03 -6.82
C ASP A 10 -17.66 19.47 -6.88
N THR A 11 -17.29 20.19 -7.95
CA THR A 11 -17.74 21.58 -8.16
C THR A 11 -18.77 21.66 -9.29
N GLY A 12 -19.44 20.55 -9.64
CA GLY A 12 -20.46 20.48 -10.71
C GLY A 12 -19.94 20.67 -12.14
N SER A 13 -18.78 21.33 -12.33
CA SER A 13 -18.06 21.49 -13.60
C SER A 13 -16.78 20.67 -13.69
N ALA A 14 -16.21 20.31 -12.53
CA ALA A 14 -15.03 19.47 -12.40
C ALA A 14 -15.27 18.45 -11.30
N LEU A 15 -15.11 17.18 -11.67
CA LEU A 15 -15.22 16.03 -10.80
C LEU A 15 -13.80 15.48 -10.67
N GLU A 16 -13.16 15.70 -9.53
CA GLU A 16 -11.75 15.34 -9.33
C GLU A 16 -11.55 14.65 -7.98
N GLU A 17 -10.62 13.69 -7.95
CA GLU A 17 -10.24 13.00 -6.73
C GLU A 17 -8.72 13.05 -6.55
N HIS A 18 -8.29 13.66 -5.45
CA HIS A 18 -6.90 13.81 -5.08
C HIS A 18 -6.51 12.75 -4.06
N VAL A 19 -5.38 12.11 -4.30
CA VAL A 19 -4.83 11.06 -3.44
C VAL A 19 -3.35 11.30 -3.24
N ASP A 20 -2.94 11.53 -1.99
CA ASP A 20 -1.54 11.56 -1.63
C ASP A 20 -1.10 10.17 -1.18
N MET A 21 0.04 9.71 -1.70
CA MET A 21 0.55 8.38 -1.44
C MET A 21 2.06 8.34 -1.26
N VAL A 22 2.52 7.45 -0.39
CA VAL A 22 3.94 7.22 -0.11
C VAL A 22 4.47 6.12 -1.04
N GLY A 23 5.55 6.43 -1.74
CA GLY A 23 6.30 5.52 -2.61
C GLY A 23 7.05 4.44 -1.84
N THR A 24 7.74 3.54 -2.56
CA THR A 24 8.53 2.45 -1.95
C THR A 24 9.76 2.94 -1.19
N VAL A 25 10.18 4.18 -1.47
CA VAL A 25 11.40 4.81 -0.94
C VAL A 25 11.03 5.94 0.05
N GLY A 26 9.75 6.05 0.44
CA GLY A 26 9.27 7.09 1.36
C GLY A 26 8.93 8.44 0.71
N ASN A 27 9.21 8.67 -0.57
CA ASN A 27 8.78 9.88 -1.28
C ASN A 27 7.24 9.95 -1.37
N ILE A 28 6.68 11.13 -1.11
CA ILE A 28 5.25 11.42 -1.29
C ILE A 28 5.00 11.83 -2.73
N TYR A 29 3.98 11.23 -3.33
CA TYR A 29 3.46 11.60 -4.65
C TYR A 29 1.96 11.86 -4.55
N SER A 30 1.51 12.87 -5.27
CA SER A 30 0.09 13.21 -5.39
C SER A 30 -0.42 12.68 -6.72
N VAL A 31 -1.57 12.02 -6.69
CA VAL A 31 -2.30 11.52 -7.84
C VAL A 31 -3.63 12.26 -7.91
N THR A 32 -3.96 12.79 -9.08
CA THR A 32 -5.26 13.39 -9.35
C THR A 32 -5.97 12.55 -10.40
N ILE A 33 -7.12 11.99 -10.03
CA ILE A 33 -8.02 11.31 -10.96
C ILE A 33 -9.05 12.34 -11.44
N SER A 34 -9.01 12.61 -12.73
CA SER A 34 -9.92 13.51 -13.45
C SER A 34 -10.10 12.96 -14.87
N LEU A 35 -10.67 13.74 -15.80
CA LEU A 35 -10.75 13.36 -17.22
C LEU A 35 -9.39 12.92 -17.78
N GLN A 36 -8.29 13.52 -17.33
CA GLN A 36 -6.95 13.04 -17.64
C GLN A 36 -6.16 12.85 -16.34
N PRO A 37 -5.98 11.60 -15.88
CA PRO A 37 -5.24 11.30 -14.66
C PRO A 37 -3.82 11.85 -14.70
N SER A 38 -3.37 12.40 -13.58
CA SER A 38 -2.02 12.94 -13.45
C SER A 38 -1.37 12.51 -12.14
N CYS A 39 -0.04 12.53 -12.11
CA CYS A 39 0.75 12.21 -10.92
C CYS A 39 2.02 13.04 -10.88
N THR A 40 2.46 13.44 -9.68
CA THR A 40 3.68 14.24 -9.48
C THR A 40 4.98 13.42 -9.56
N CYS A 41 4.91 12.11 -9.80
CA CYS A 41 6.09 11.26 -9.84
C CYS A 41 6.92 11.43 -11.13
N PRO A 42 8.23 11.11 -11.11
CA PRO A 42 9.12 11.29 -12.26
C PRO A 42 8.65 10.62 -13.56
N ASP A 43 8.00 9.45 -13.47
CA ASP A 43 7.55 8.70 -14.64
C ASP A 43 6.38 9.39 -15.34
N ALA A 44 5.46 9.96 -14.55
CA ALA A 44 4.32 10.72 -15.05
C ALA A 44 4.72 12.09 -15.59
N LEU A 45 5.69 12.76 -14.96
CA LEU A 45 6.26 14.02 -15.46
C LEU A 45 6.94 13.85 -16.84
N LYS A 46 7.39 12.64 -17.18
CA LYS A 46 7.91 12.30 -18.51
C LYS A 46 6.81 11.98 -19.54
N GLY A 47 5.52 12.13 -19.16
CA GLY A 47 4.36 11.87 -20.02
C GLY A 47 3.90 10.41 -20.04
N ASN A 48 4.39 9.55 -19.14
CA ASN A 48 3.97 8.14 -19.10
C ASN A 48 2.85 7.90 -18.09
N GLN A 49 2.04 6.87 -18.33
CA GLN A 49 1.16 6.36 -17.28
C GLN A 49 2.01 5.67 -16.22
N CYS A 50 1.99 6.18 -15.00
CA CYS A 50 2.83 5.66 -13.93
C CYS A 50 2.09 4.61 -13.09
N LYS A 51 2.87 3.81 -12.36
CA LYS A 51 2.34 2.81 -11.42
C LYS A 51 1.45 3.41 -10.32
N HIS A 52 1.61 4.70 -9.99
CA HIS A 52 0.83 5.36 -8.95
C HIS A 52 -0.62 5.59 -9.39
N ILE A 53 -0.82 6.05 -10.64
CA ILE A 53 -2.16 6.17 -11.24
C ILE A 53 -2.85 4.80 -11.26
N ILE A 54 -2.15 3.77 -11.77
CA ILE A 54 -2.68 2.40 -11.81
C ILE A 54 -3.01 1.91 -10.40
N TYR A 55 -2.13 2.16 -9.43
CA TYR A 55 -2.37 1.77 -8.04
C TYR A 55 -3.66 2.40 -7.50
N VAL A 56 -3.91 3.70 -7.74
CA VAL A 56 -5.12 4.38 -7.30
C VAL A 56 -6.37 3.79 -7.96
N LEU A 57 -6.37 3.62 -9.28
CA LEU A 57 -7.51 3.04 -10.00
C LEU A 57 -7.84 1.62 -9.52
N VAL A 58 -6.83 0.77 -9.34
CA VAL A 58 -7.02 -0.64 -8.98
C VAL A 58 -7.30 -0.84 -7.50
N ASN A 59 -6.52 -0.19 -6.63
CA ASN A 59 -6.50 -0.53 -5.20
C ASN A 59 -7.31 0.43 -4.34
N VAL A 60 -7.40 1.71 -4.73
CA VAL A 60 -8.11 2.74 -3.96
C VAL A 60 -9.54 2.87 -4.45
N LEU A 61 -9.74 3.10 -5.75
CA LEU A 61 -11.04 3.33 -6.36
C LEU A 61 -11.76 2.05 -6.80
N LYS A 62 -11.06 0.92 -6.85
CA LYS A 62 -11.62 -0.40 -7.24
C LYS A 62 -12.34 -0.37 -8.59
N VAL A 63 -11.77 0.35 -9.55
CA VAL A 63 -12.33 0.59 -10.88
C VAL A 63 -12.57 -0.71 -11.66
N ARG A 64 -13.59 -0.73 -12.52
CA ARG A 64 -13.89 -1.81 -13.46
C ARG A 64 -12.69 -2.12 -14.36
N GLU A 65 -12.54 -3.39 -14.76
CA GLU A 65 -11.30 -3.90 -15.34
C GLU A 65 -10.83 -3.17 -16.61
N ASP A 66 -11.76 -2.83 -17.49
CA ASP A 66 -11.55 -2.08 -18.73
C ASP A 66 -11.06 -0.65 -18.51
N LEU A 67 -11.48 -0.01 -17.43
CA LEU A 67 -11.14 1.38 -17.11
C LEU A 67 -9.82 1.52 -16.32
N ARG A 68 -9.25 0.44 -15.77
CA ARG A 68 -8.06 0.47 -14.89
C ARG A 68 -6.78 0.99 -15.56
N TYR A 69 -6.68 0.86 -16.87
CA TYR A 69 -5.48 1.20 -17.64
C TYR A 69 -5.72 2.34 -18.62
N GLN A 70 -6.90 2.96 -18.60
CA GLN A 70 -7.26 4.03 -19.50
C GLN A 70 -6.40 5.28 -19.23
N LEU A 71 -6.01 5.98 -20.31
CA LEU A 71 -5.18 7.19 -20.22
C LEU A 71 -6.00 8.46 -19.95
N ALA A 72 -7.29 8.43 -20.27
CA ALA A 72 -8.23 9.52 -20.07
C ALA A 72 -9.65 8.96 -19.99
N PHE A 73 -10.53 9.57 -19.20
CA PHE A 73 -11.90 9.12 -18.95
C PHE A 73 -12.94 10.05 -19.60
N LEU A 74 -14.09 9.49 -19.93
CA LEU A 74 -15.29 10.26 -20.22
C LEU A 74 -15.93 10.77 -18.92
N SER A 75 -16.71 11.85 -18.99
CA SER A 75 -17.44 12.36 -17.82
C SER A 75 -18.35 11.32 -17.17
N SER A 76 -19.01 10.47 -17.99
CA SER A 76 -19.86 9.39 -17.50
C SER A 76 -19.07 8.27 -16.82
N GLU A 77 -17.90 7.93 -17.36
CA GLU A 77 -17.01 6.93 -16.76
C GLU A 77 -16.46 7.44 -15.43
N LEU A 78 -16.10 8.72 -15.36
CA LEU A 78 -15.59 9.35 -14.15
C LEU A 78 -16.66 9.40 -13.03
N GLN A 79 -17.90 9.72 -13.40
CA GLN A 79 -19.05 9.61 -12.50
C GLN A 79 -19.23 8.17 -12.01
N GLU A 80 -19.26 7.19 -12.91
CA GLU A 80 -19.37 5.76 -12.56
C GLU A 80 -18.26 5.34 -11.58
N ILE A 81 -17.01 5.73 -11.86
CA ILE A 81 -15.86 5.41 -11.00
C ILE A 81 -16.07 5.97 -9.60
N PHE A 82 -16.51 7.23 -9.48
CA PHE A 82 -16.62 7.89 -8.20
C PHE A 82 -17.85 7.48 -7.39
N ASP A 83 -18.96 7.15 -8.06
CA ASP A 83 -20.17 6.65 -7.41
C ASP A 83 -19.97 5.24 -6.83
N ASN A 84 -19.17 4.41 -7.49
CA ASN A 84 -18.85 3.05 -7.03
C ASN A 84 -17.59 2.97 -6.16
N ALA A 85 -16.78 4.03 -6.11
CA ALA A 85 -15.57 4.04 -5.31
C ALA A 85 -15.92 3.89 -3.83
N PRO A 86 -15.26 2.98 -3.07
CA PRO A 86 -15.44 2.91 -1.64
C PRO A 86 -15.09 4.27 -1.04
N LEU A 87 -16.07 5.00 -0.53
CA LEU A 87 -15.81 6.24 0.19
C LEU A 87 -15.30 5.86 1.59
N GLU A 88 -14.34 6.62 2.10
CA GLU A 88 -14.01 6.62 3.53
C GLU A 88 -15.20 7.28 4.25
N THR A 89 -16.34 6.60 4.35
CA THR A 89 -17.39 7.01 5.26
C THR A 89 -16.86 6.74 6.67
N LYS A 90 -16.65 7.83 7.42
CA LYS A 90 -16.53 7.74 8.87
C LYS A 90 -17.82 7.28 9.54
N ASP A 91 -18.91 7.11 8.79
CA ASP A 91 -20.20 6.65 9.28
C ASP A 91 -20.87 5.84 8.16
N ASP A 92 -21.00 4.52 8.30
CA ASP A 92 -22.17 3.77 7.80
C ASP A 92 -22.17 2.33 8.33
N ALA A 93 -22.75 2.23 9.52
CA ALA A 93 -23.46 1.05 9.97
C ALA A 93 -24.76 0.94 9.16
N SER A 94 -24.91 -0.12 8.35
CA SER A 94 -26.22 -0.73 8.08
C SER A 94 -26.11 -1.98 7.18
N PHE A 95 -26.04 -3.15 7.82
CA PHE A 95 -26.81 -4.33 7.41
C PHE A 95 -27.05 -5.20 8.64
N SER A 96 -28.31 -5.24 9.10
CA SER A 96 -28.88 -6.21 10.03
C SER A 96 -28.96 -7.59 9.37
N SER A 97 -28.96 -8.76 10.01
CA SER A 97 -29.02 -9.25 11.41
C SER A 97 -28.59 -10.74 11.35
N SER A 98 -27.79 -11.32 12.23
CA SER A 98 -28.20 -11.81 13.55
C SER A 98 -27.04 -12.58 14.24
N ASP A 99 -26.95 -12.39 15.56
CA ASP A 99 -26.39 -13.23 16.62
C ASP A 99 -24.87 -13.48 16.79
N LYS A 100 -24.38 -12.72 17.79
CA LYS A 100 -23.40 -13.01 18.87
C LYS A 100 -21.94 -12.59 18.68
N GLU A 101 -21.58 -11.62 19.54
CA GLU A 101 -20.25 -11.09 19.84
C GLU A 101 -19.36 -10.81 18.63
N SER A 102 -19.56 -9.67 17.97
CA SER A 102 -18.61 -9.17 16.99
C SER A 102 -18.19 -7.74 17.31
N ASP A 103 -16.95 -7.61 17.77
CA ASP A 103 -16.15 -6.42 17.52
C ASP A 103 -16.18 -6.17 16.00
N GLY A 104 -16.81 -5.07 15.58
CA GLY A 104 -17.58 -4.92 14.32
C GLY A 104 -16.84 -5.05 12.98
N LYS A 105 -15.59 -5.54 12.97
CA LYS A 105 -14.79 -5.80 11.77
C LYS A 105 -14.30 -7.25 11.66
N ARG A 106 -14.49 -8.08 12.69
CA ARG A 106 -14.02 -9.46 12.70
C ARG A 106 -14.93 -10.35 11.87
N LYS A 107 -14.35 -11.12 10.94
CA LYS A 107 -15.08 -12.15 10.20
C LYS A 107 -15.34 -13.38 11.07
N PRO A 108 -16.40 -14.16 10.79
CA PRO A 108 -16.63 -15.42 11.48
C PRO A 108 -15.38 -16.30 11.44
N ILE A 109 -15.12 -17.00 12.54
CA ILE A 109 -14.02 -17.96 12.66
C ILE A 109 -14.43 -19.20 11.87
N ASP A 110 -14.20 -19.14 10.57
CA ASP A 110 -14.52 -20.19 9.60
C ASP A 110 -13.34 -20.36 8.63
N GLY A 111 -13.15 -21.60 8.16
CA GLY A 111 -12.07 -22.01 7.26
C GLY A 111 -10.73 -22.31 7.96
N GLU A 112 -9.64 -22.08 7.22
CA GLU A 112 -8.27 -22.46 7.59
C GLU A 112 -7.34 -21.25 7.75
N CYS A 113 -6.29 -21.40 8.55
CA CYS A 113 -5.25 -20.39 8.71
C CYS A 113 -4.32 -20.34 7.48
N ALA A 114 -4.18 -19.17 6.83
CA ALA A 114 -3.33 -19.00 5.64
C ALA A 114 -1.81 -19.25 5.84
N ILE A 115 -1.34 -19.46 7.06
CA ILE A 115 0.08 -19.75 7.35
C ILE A 115 0.31 -21.26 7.48
N CYS A 116 -0.55 -21.97 8.22
CA CYS A 116 -0.37 -23.40 8.50
C CYS A 116 -1.37 -24.31 7.77
N TYR A 117 -2.39 -23.75 7.14
CA TYR A 117 -3.48 -24.47 6.45
C TYR A 117 -4.19 -25.47 7.37
N MET A 118 -4.32 -25.13 8.65
CA MET A 118 -5.10 -25.90 9.63
C MET A 118 -6.37 -25.13 10.00
N GLU A 119 -7.44 -25.87 10.26
CA GLU A 119 -8.71 -25.35 10.73
C GLU A 119 -8.56 -24.65 12.09
N PHE A 120 -9.40 -23.64 12.32
CA PHE A 120 -9.40 -22.90 13.57
C PHE A 120 -10.09 -23.68 14.69
N GLN A 121 -9.43 -23.82 15.84
CA GLN A 121 -10.04 -24.40 17.05
C GLN A 121 -10.14 -23.35 18.17
N PRO A 122 -11.23 -22.55 18.24
CA PRO A 122 -11.34 -21.45 19.20
C PRO A 122 -11.35 -21.89 20.68
N GLU A 123 -11.66 -23.16 20.96
CA GLU A 123 -11.67 -23.72 22.31
C GLU A 123 -10.26 -24.01 22.85
N THR A 124 -9.32 -24.34 21.98
CA THR A 124 -7.97 -24.82 22.33
C THR A 124 -6.87 -23.83 21.94
N GLU A 125 -7.13 -22.98 20.93
CA GLU A 125 -6.12 -22.15 20.29
C GLU A 125 -6.47 -20.67 20.34
N LYS A 126 -5.45 -19.83 20.52
CA LYS A 126 -5.63 -18.39 20.49
C LYS A 126 -5.64 -17.88 19.05
N ILE A 127 -6.79 -17.34 18.64
CA ILE A 127 -7.01 -16.78 17.31
C ILE A 127 -7.04 -15.25 17.41
N ILE A 128 -6.23 -14.60 16.58
CA ILE A 128 -6.22 -13.16 16.39
C ILE A 128 -6.81 -12.83 15.01
N TRP A 129 -7.14 -11.57 14.76
CA TRP A 129 -7.67 -11.14 13.48
C TRP A 129 -7.11 -9.80 13.06
N CYS A 130 -7.25 -9.48 11.78
CA CYS A 130 -6.87 -8.18 11.25
C CYS A 130 -7.91 -7.13 11.66
N GLU A 131 -7.66 -6.44 12.77
CA GLU A 131 -8.48 -5.34 13.29
C GLU A 131 -8.48 -4.11 12.37
N THR A 132 -7.39 -3.88 11.65
CA THR A 132 -7.17 -2.68 10.83
C THR A 132 -7.95 -2.69 9.51
N SER A 133 -8.20 -3.85 8.89
CA SER A 133 -8.77 -3.87 7.53
C SER A 133 -9.67 -5.07 7.25
N CYS A 134 -9.09 -6.25 7.00
CA CYS A 134 -9.83 -7.33 6.32
C CYS A 134 -10.61 -8.28 7.25
N GLY A 135 -10.42 -8.18 8.58
CA GLY A 135 -11.17 -8.99 9.54
C GLY A 135 -10.87 -10.49 9.55
N ASN A 136 -9.98 -10.99 8.68
CA ASN A 136 -9.65 -12.42 8.59
C ASN A 136 -8.90 -12.90 9.85
N ASN A 137 -9.14 -14.15 10.20
CA ASN A 137 -8.58 -14.83 11.37
C ASN A 137 -7.22 -15.49 11.07
N ILE A 138 -6.33 -15.51 12.07
CA ILE A 138 -5.00 -16.15 12.02
C ILE A 138 -4.70 -16.72 13.42
N HIS A 139 -4.09 -17.90 13.51
CA HIS A 139 -3.54 -18.39 14.78
C HIS A 139 -2.48 -17.42 15.31
N LYS A 140 -2.54 -17.09 16.60
CA LYS A 140 -1.55 -16.21 17.23
C LYS A 140 -0.13 -16.74 17.05
N ALA A 141 0.07 -18.05 17.27
CA ALA A 141 1.39 -18.67 17.15
C ALA A 141 1.97 -18.53 15.73
N CYS A 142 1.15 -18.77 14.70
CA CYS A 142 1.56 -18.60 13.31
C CYS A 142 1.86 -17.13 12.99
N PHE A 143 1.03 -16.20 13.49
CA PHE A 143 1.25 -14.78 13.28
C PHE A 143 2.52 -14.27 13.99
N ASP A 144 2.82 -14.75 15.20
CA ASP A 144 4.04 -14.37 15.93
C ASP A 144 5.31 -14.77 15.15
N GLN A 145 5.31 -15.96 14.53
CA GLN A 145 6.40 -16.41 13.66
C GLN A 145 6.52 -15.54 12.40
N TRP A 146 5.39 -15.24 11.75
CA TRP A 146 5.34 -14.34 10.61
C TRP A 146 5.89 -12.95 10.95
N ALA A 147 5.43 -12.37 12.06
CA ALA A 147 5.87 -11.07 12.55
C ALA A 147 7.37 -11.07 12.89
N ALA A 148 7.90 -12.15 13.47
CA ALA A 148 9.32 -12.29 13.76
C ALA A 148 10.18 -12.30 12.48
N SER A 149 9.70 -12.95 11.41
CA SER A 149 10.39 -12.95 10.11
C SER A 149 10.27 -11.64 9.32
N SER A 150 9.35 -10.75 9.70
CA SER A 150 9.02 -9.52 8.95
C SER A 150 9.46 -8.22 9.67
N ARG A 151 10.30 -8.32 10.71
CA ARG A 151 10.66 -7.19 11.58
C ARG A 151 11.33 -6.02 10.86
N GLU A 152 12.15 -6.30 9.85
CA GLU A 152 12.88 -5.25 9.11
C GLU A 152 11.97 -4.42 8.19
N ASN A 153 10.81 -4.95 7.80
CA ASN A 153 9.91 -4.34 6.79
C ASN A 153 8.55 -3.87 7.35
N GLY A 154 8.40 -3.93 8.68
CA GLY A 154 7.12 -3.70 9.37
C GLY A 154 6.16 -4.88 9.27
N VAL A 155 5.44 -5.16 10.36
CA VAL A 155 4.51 -6.29 10.44
C VAL A 155 3.22 -5.96 9.70
N ARG A 156 2.84 -6.82 8.76
CA ARG A 156 1.63 -6.65 7.93
C ARG A 156 0.74 -7.89 7.98
N CYS A 157 -0.55 -7.69 7.72
CA CYS A 157 -1.52 -8.77 7.59
C CYS A 157 -1.16 -9.71 6.43
N VAL A 158 -1.18 -11.02 6.67
CA VAL A 158 -0.88 -12.04 5.66
C VAL A 158 -1.89 -12.03 4.50
N TYR A 159 -3.14 -11.67 4.77
CA TYR A 159 -4.20 -11.66 3.76
C TYR A 159 -4.21 -10.40 2.90
N CYS A 160 -4.32 -9.23 3.55
CA CYS A 160 -4.55 -7.96 2.85
C CYS A 160 -3.32 -7.05 2.81
N ARG A 161 -2.24 -7.43 3.51
CA ARG A 161 -0.99 -6.65 3.65
C ARG A 161 -1.17 -5.27 4.29
N ALA A 162 -2.33 -4.97 4.88
CA ALA A 162 -2.50 -3.82 5.75
C ALA A 162 -1.54 -3.90 6.93
N GLU A 163 -1.11 -2.75 7.44
CA GLU A 163 -0.24 -2.68 8.61
C GLU A 163 -0.93 -3.30 9.82
N TRP A 164 -0.18 -4.13 10.54
CA TRP A 164 -0.69 -4.73 11.77
C TRP A 164 -0.50 -3.75 12.91
N PRO A 165 -1.51 -3.51 13.75
CA PRO A 165 -1.36 -2.68 14.93
C PRO A 165 -0.35 -3.32 15.88
N THR A 166 0.91 -2.96 15.73
CA THR A 166 1.90 -3.14 16.79
C THR A 166 1.63 -2.05 17.83
N THR A 167 1.95 -2.28 19.10
CA THR A 167 1.67 -1.39 20.24
C THR A 167 2.38 -0.02 20.17
N ASN A 168 2.82 0.43 18.99
CA ASN A 168 3.05 1.82 18.65
C ASN A 168 2.32 2.14 17.32
N PRO A 169 1.00 2.34 17.35
CA PRO A 169 0.33 3.03 16.27
C PRO A 169 0.72 4.50 16.40
N ARG A 170 1.77 4.92 15.68
CA ARG A 170 1.79 6.32 15.25
C ARG A 170 0.65 6.42 14.27
N ASP A 171 -0.46 7.05 14.66
CA ASP A 171 -1.43 7.54 13.70
C ASP A 171 -0.65 8.31 12.63
N LEU A 172 -0.47 7.71 11.45
CA LEU A 172 0.24 8.32 10.33
C LEU A 172 -0.70 9.34 9.67
N ASP A 173 -1.18 10.30 10.47
CA ASP A 173 -1.92 11.45 9.97
C ASP A 173 -0.95 12.29 9.11
N MET A 174 -1.44 12.83 7.99
CA MET A 174 -0.69 13.70 7.07
C MET A 174 0.15 14.73 7.86
N LYS A 175 -0.44 15.35 8.88
CA LYS A 175 0.22 16.36 9.71
C LYS A 175 1.39 15.79 10.52
N SER A 176 1.25 14.58 11.05
CA SER A 176 2.30 13.92 11.83
C SER A 176 3.49 13.49 10.96
N LEU A 177 3.21 13.06 9.73
CA LEU A 177 4.21 12.67 8.74
C LEU A 177 4.99 13.89 8.24
N MET A 178 4.29 14.99 7.96
CA MET A 178 4.91 16.24 7.50
C MET A 178 5.88 16.83 8.52
N GLY A 179 5.67 16.62 9.82
CA GLY A 179 6.58 17.11 10.86
C GLY A 179 7.96 16.43 10.89
N ASN A 180 8.08 15.22 10.33
CA ASN A 180 9.32 14.45 10.27
C ASN A 180 9.79 14.23 8.82
N ALA A 181 9.24 15.01 7.87
CA ALA A 181 9.55 14.87 6.47
C ALA A 181 10.81 15.65 6.10
N GLU A 182 11.64 15.05 5.25
CA GLU A 182 12.85 15.67 4.72
C GLU A 182 12.74 15.79 3.19
N TYR A 183 13.35 16.80 2.59
CA TYR A 183 13.43 16.88 1.14
C TYR A 183 14.56 15.97 0.63
N SER A 184 14.22 15.08 -0.30
CA SER A 184 15.21 14.28 -1.05
C SER A 184 16.06 15.16 -1.97
N GLU A 185 17.20 14.63 -2.43
CA GLU A 185 18.08 15.31 -3.41
C GLU A 185 17.34 15.71 -4.69
N ASP A 186 16.33 14.92 -5.08
CA ASP A 186 15.48 15.16 -6.24
C ASP A 186 14.35 16.19 -5.98
N GLY A 187 14.28 16.77 -4.77
CA GLY A 187 13.30 17.79 -4.39
C GLY A 187 11.93 17.26 -3.95
N TYR A 188 11.76 15.95 -3.78
CA TYR A 188 10.51 15.37 -3.25
C TYR A 188 10.49 15.35 -1.73
N LEU A 189 9.30 15.54 -1.15
CA LEU A 189 9.07 15.35 0.28
C LEU A 189 9.12 13.85 0.63
N ASN A 190 10.01 13.47 1.55
CA ASN A 190 10.29 12.09 1.91
C ASN A 190 9.99 11.84 3.40
N VAL A 191 9.28 10.76 3.69
CA VAL A 191 8.89 10.36 5.06
C VAL A 191 9.46 9.01 5.48
N ALA A 192 10.48 8.49 4.79
CA ALA A 192 11.02 7.16 4.99
C ALA A 192 11.38 6.89 6.46
N ASN A 193 12.09 7.83 7.11
CA ASN A 193 12.46 7.74 8.52
C ASN A 193 11.25 7.64 9.45
N ALA A 194 10.18 8.39 9.17
CA ALA A 194 8.97 8.40 9.97
C ALA A 194 8.19 7.07 9.86
N VAL A 195 8.28 6.41 8.71
CA VAL A 195 7.52 5.19 8.38
C VAL A 195 8.37 3.92 8.36
N GLY A 196 9.63 4.00 8.80
CA GLY A 196 10.55 2.86 8.89
C GLY A 196 10.98 2.29 7.53
N LEU A 197 11.05 3.11 6.48
CA LEU A 197 11.60 2.72 5.18
C LEU A 197 13.08 3.13 5.08
N SER A 198 13.86 2.42 4.28
CA SER A 198 15.30 2.68 4.11
C SER A 198 15.62 4.03 3.45
N GLY A 199 14.67 4.64 2.74
CA GLY A 199 14.94 5.83 1.92
C GLY A 199 15.79 5.54 0.68
N GLU A 200 16.24 4.29 0.47
CA GLU A 200 17.01 3.86 -0.69
C GLU A 200 16.23 2.87 -1.54
N ARG A 201 16.41 2.96 -2.86
CA ARG A 201 15.81 2.00 -3.79
C ARG A 201 16.63 0.71 -3.83
N ASP A 202 15.96 -0.41 -3.61
CA ASP A 202 16.56 -1.72 -3.81
C ASP A 202 16.74 -2.05 -5.31
N TYR A 203 17.99 -2.27 -5.72
CA TYR A 203 18.39 -2.71 -7.06
C TYR A 203 18.96 -4.14 -7.07
N SER A 204 18.88 -4.88 -5.96
CA SER A 204 19.43 -6.23 -5.82
C SER A 204 18.84 -7.21 -6.84
N THR A 205 17.56 -7.05 -7.14
CA THR A 205 16.79 -7.89 -8.09
C THR A 205 16.87 -7.42 -9.54
N TYR A 206 17.42 -6.23 -9.79
CA TYR A 206 17.50 -5.69 -11.14
C TYR A 206 18.57 -6.46 -11.92
N ASN A 207 18.32 -6.68 -13.22
CA ASN A 207 19.32 -7.30 -14.07
C ASN A 207 20.65 -6.54 -13.97
N ARG A 208 21.74 -7.27 -13.75
CA ARG A 208 23.09 -6.74 -13.50
C ARG A 208 23.53 -5.73 -14.57
N PHE A 209 23.09 -5.90 -15.82
CA PHE A 209 23.36 -4.96 -16.92
C PHE A 209 22.77 -3.57 -16.67
N TRP A 210 21.50 -3.48 -16.25
CA TRP A 210 20.82 -2.21 -15.96
C TRP A 210 21.37 -1.56 -14.69
N ARG A 211 21.71 -2.36 -13.67
CA ARG A 211 22.34 -1.86 -12.43
C ARG A 211 23.70 -1.19 -12.71
N ARG A 212 24.56 -1.81 -13.52
CA ARG A 212 25.87 -1.26 -13.89
C ARG A 212 25.78 0.06 -14.68
N ARG A 213 24.73 0.24 -15.48
CA ARG A 213 24.48 1.50 -16.21
C ARG A 213 23.95 2.61 -15.29
N HIS A 214 23.12 2.27 -14.30
CA HIS A 214 22.57 3.24 -13.35
C HIS A 214 23.61 3.80 -12.37
N PHE A 215 24.54 2.98 -11.88
CA PHE A 215 25.57 3.41 -10.90
C PHE A 215 26.92 3.79 -11.52
N GLY A 216 27.04 3.75 -12.85
CA GLY A 216 28.31 3.92 -13.55
C GLY A 216 29.34 2.83 -13.22
N ARG A 217 30.46 2.84 -13.95
CA ARG A 217 31.58 1.88 -13.84
C ARG A 217 32.43 2.03 -12.56
N GLY A 218 31.85 2.51 -11.45
CA GLY A 218 32.60 3.12 -10.35
C GLY A 218 32.59 2.44 -8.98
N TYR A 219 31.70 1.47 -8.70
CA TYR A 219 31.69 0.75 -7.41
C TYR A 219 31.90 -0.74 -7.62
N GLY A 220 33.15 -1.08 -7.95
CA GLY A 220 33.70 -2.42 -7.85
C GLY A 220 35.00 -2.33 -7.05
N SER A 221 34.90 -2.24 -5.73
CA SER A 221 36.06 -2.48 -4.87
C SER A 221 35.60 -2.97 -3.50
N TYR A 222 36.15 -4.14 -3.13
CA TYR A 222 36.10 -4.77 -1.82
C TYR A 222 34.74 -5.29 -1.32
N TYR A 223 34.36 -6.49 -1.75
CA TYR A 223 34.43 -7.71 -0.92
C TYR A 223 34.33 -8.91 -1.86
N GLY A 224 35.41 -9.68 -1.93
CA GLY A 224 35.48 -10.90 -2.73
C GLY A 224 34.65 -12.01 -2.09
N TYR A 225 33.78 -12.61 -2.89
CA TYR A 225 33.52 -14.04 -2.82
C TYR A 225 33.70 -14.55 -4.25
N ASP A 226 34.73 -15.36 -4.42
CA ASP A 226 35.01 -16.13 -5.62
C ASP A 226 33.83 -17.07 -5.88
N ASP A 227 33.11 -16.84 -6.98
CA ASP A 227 32.30 -17.88 -7.63
C ASP A 227 33.02 -18.24 -8.93
N GLU A 228 33.96 -19.16 -8.76
CA GLU A 228 34.56 -19.98 -9.79
C GLU A 228 33.49 -20.97 -10.27
N TYR A 229 32.89 -20.72 -11.44
CA TYR A 229 32.37 -21.79 -12.30
C TYR A 229 32.59 -21.41 -13.77
N ASP A 230 33.69 -21.95 -14.30
CA ASP A 230 33.92 -22.17 -15.72
C ASP A 230 32.97 -23.29 -16.20
N TYR A 231 32.34 -23.03 -17.36
CA TYR A 231 31.58 -23.93 -18.26
C TYR A 231 30.34 -24.69 -17.75
#